data_AF-A0A378MJK0-F1
#
_entry.id   AF-A0A378MJK0-F1
#
_cell.length_a   1.000
_cell.length_b   1.000
_cell.length_c   1.000
_cell.angle_alpha   90.00
_cell.angle_beta   90.00
_cell.angle_gamma   90.00
#
_symmetry.space_group_name_H-M   'P 1'
#
loop_
_entity.id
_entity.type
_entity.pdbx_description
1 polymer ?
#
loop_
_entity_poly.entity_id
_entity_poly.type
_entity_poly.pdbx_seq_one_letter_code
_entity_poly.pdbx_strand_id
1 'polypeptide(L)'
;MKGECIIEAMKVHIKNKTIIWGAVSLFALFILSCICFQSSVSAAEESRDGVRNESLQMKVIPRGNPATSRAREQRGNEHTSFESTGLFLYKGDEITVEVEGEPENLELRVGQWGGYTNTPYIATGSQSYAFKEGVVKLHGGTNTFTRNFSGGMVYLVNYSTTKAENVAIKGGVKVPYYVQGKTSIDSFKNELEQYKDVPFMEFVNNDAIATIRIDRAKDIFEKGNQVDVFMSSLAKIVKLQNGAAGLSYDGQGAERKDLQRIHVMNPEWGAGQLFATNNFIGIHSATTKDREIFSKGLDSTDWGMLHESGHTYQNKMYQWRNMTEVTVNIYADYAQKMWSADGTGRYDAVNVKNGSRASVQKYFKKLETDPTWNFDRESTETNDYHFALLGMF
;
A
#
# COMPACT_ATOMS: atom_id res chain seq x y z
N MET A 1 26.41 -7.04 -64.55
CA MET A 1 26.67 -8.43 -64.99
C MET A 1 25.98 -9.37 -64.02
N LYS A 2 25.12 -10.27 -64.52
CA LYS A 2 24.65 -11.58 -63.99
C LYS A 2 24.46 -11.73 -62.46
N GLY A 3 23.30 -12.15 -61.93
CA GLY A 3 22.38 -13.18 -62.46
C GLY A 3 22.86 -14.58 -62.03
N GLU A 4 22.01 -15.56 -61.70
CA GLU A 4 20.58 -15.72 -62.00
C GLU A 4 19.82 -16.45 -60.87
N CYS A 5 18.49 -16.31 -60.90
CA CYS A 5 17.54 -17.18 -60.22
C CYS A 5 17.18 -18.35 -61.16
N ILE A 6 16.94 -19.56 -60.63
CA ILE A 6 16.31 -20.66 -61.40
C ILE A 6 15.03 -21.12 -60.70
N ILE A 7 14.02 -21.33 -61.53
CA ILE A 7 12.63 -21.68 -61.26
C ILE A 7 12.37 -23.06 -61.89
N GLU A 8 11.57 -23.91 -61.24
CA GLU A 8 10.57 -24.81 -61.88
C GLU A 8 9.62 -25.29 -60.75
N ALA A 9 8.30 -25.08 -60.76
CA ALA A 9 7.26 -25.39 -61.76
C ALA A 9 7.17 -26.92 -61.99
N MET A 10 6.02 -27.59 -61.89
CA MET A 10 4.75 -27.34 -62.57
C MET A 10 3.58 -28.21 -62.02
N LYS A 11 2.35 -27.65 -61.98
CA LYS A 11 1.06 -28.17 -62.56
C LYS A 11 0.48 -29.56 -62.15
N VAL A 12 -0.83 -29.90 -62.27
CA VAL A 12 -2.15 -29.22 -62.45
C VAL A 12 -3.30 -30.29 -62.37
N HIS A 13 -4.56 -29.87 -62.17
CA HIS A 13 -5.85 -30.61 -62.34
C HIS A 13 -6.20 -31.73 -61.32
N ILE A 14 -7.41 -31.84 -60.75
CA ILE A 14 -8.83 -31.61 -61.15
C ILE A 14 -9.43 -32.72 -62.06
N LYS A 15 -10.22 -33.62 -61.46
CA LYS A 15 -11.60 -34.08 -61.82
C LYS A 15 -11.96 -35.28 -60.91
N ASN A 16 -13.04 -35.35 -60.13
CA ASN A 16 -14.49 -35.08 -60.31
C ASN A 16 -15.30 -36.36 -60.71
N LYS A 17 -16.49 -36.50 -60.08
CA LYS A 17 -17.58 -37.49 -60.21
C LYS A 17 -17.58 -38.70 -59.26
N THR A 18 -18.70 -39.30 -58.80
CA THR A 18 -20.17 -39.06 -58.63
C THR A 18 -20.75 -40.48 -58.35
N ILE A 19 -21.78 -40.66 -57.49
CA ILE A 19 -23.03 -41.46 -57.76
C ILE A 19 -23.90 -41.72 -56.49
N ILE A 20 -25.15 -41.17 -56.56
CA ILE A 20 -26.54 -41.63 -56.22
C ILE A 20 -26.69 -42.88 -55.29
N TRP A 21 -27.59 -43.02 -54.29
CA TRP A 21 -29.04 -42.68 -54.10
C TRP A 21 -29.43 -42.47 -52.60
N GLY A 22 -30.64 -42.07 -52.17
CA GLY A 22 -31.86 -41.59 -52.86
C GLY A 22 -33.11 -41.39 -51.95
N ALA A 23 -34.26 -41.04 -52.54
CA ALA A 23 -35.67 -41.17 -52.05
C ALA A 23 -36.23 -40.34 -50.86
N VAL A 24 -36.54 -39.06 -51.12
CA VAL A 24 -37.90 -38.44 -51.12
C VAL A 24 -39.03 -38.91 -50.13
N SER A 25 -39.50 -37.94 -49.33
CA SER A 25 -40.92 -37.58 -48.98
C SER A 25 -41.59 -37.83 -47.60
N LEU A 26 -42.32 -36.76 -47.23
CA LEU A 26 -43.58 -36.62 -46.45
C LEU A 26 -43.59 -36.48 -44.90
N PHE A 27 -43.91 -35.25 -44.48
CA PHE A 27 -44.93 -34.87 -43.47
C PHE A 27 -44.93 -35.52 -42.06
N ALA A 28 -44.56 -34.73 -41.04
CA ALA A 28 -45.40 -34.46 -39.85
C ALA A 28 -44.85 -33.27 -39.03
N LEU A 29 -45.74 -32.64 -38.25
CA LEU A 29 -45.45 -31.55 -37.32
C LEU A 29 -44.41 -31.97 -36.26
N PHE A 30 -43.53 -31.06 -35.83
CA PHE A 30 -43.26 -30.92 -34.39
C PHE A 30 -42.91 -29.48 -33.99
N ILE A 31 -43.12 -29.19 -32.72
CA ILE A 31 -43.27 -27.85 -32.15
C ILE A 31 -41.93 -27.18 -31.82
N LEU A 32 -41.92 -25.87 -32.01
CA LEU A 32 -41.08 -24.85 -31.38
C LEU A 32 -40.28 -25.31 -30.14
N SER A 33 -38.96 -25.48 -30.30
CA SER A 33 -38.02 -25.18 -29.21
C SER A 33 -36.72 -24.61 -29.77
N CYS A 34 -36.62 -23.28 -29.77
CA CYS A 34 -35.31 -22.64 -29.76
C CYS A 34 -34.72 -22.88 -28.37
N ILE A 35 -33.92 -23.94 -28.23
CA ILE A 35 -33.09 -24.16 -27.04
C ILE A 35 -32.03 -23.06 -27.05
N CYS A 36 -32.39 -21.92 -26.48
CA CYS A 36 -31.41 -20.95 -26.04
C CYS A 36 -30.60 -21.63 -24.95
N PHE A 37 -29.34 -21.97 -25.27
CA PHE A 37 -28.32 -22.19 -24.25
C PHE A 37 -28.09 -20.86 -23.53
N GLN A 38 -29.00 -20.52 -22.61
CA GLN A 38 -28.65 -19.64 -21.50
C GLN A 38 -27.64 -20.41 -20.67
N SER A 39 -26.35 -20.13 -20.90
CA SER A 39 -25.33 -20.41 -19.91
C SER A 39 -25.72 -19.63 -18.66
N SER A 40 -26.33 -20.31 -17.70
CA SER A 40 -26.51 -19.84 -16.35
C SER A 40 -25.13 -19.68 -15.71
N VAL A 41 -24.49 -18.55 -16.02
CA VAL A 41 -23.50 -17.96 -15.12
C VAL A 41 -24.29 -17.65 -13.86
N SER A 42 -24.31 -18.61 -12.95
CA SER A 42 -24.61 -18.35 -11.56
C SER A 42 -23.56 -17.36 -11.10
N ALA A 43 -23.92 -16.07 -11.13
CA ALA A 43 -23.28 -15.12 -10.25
C ALA A 43 -23.57 -15.64 -8.85
N ALA A 44 -22.61 -16.35 -8.28
CA ALA A 44 -22.64 -16.63 -6.86
C ALA A 44 -22.85 -15.28 -6.18
N GLU A 45 -23.86 -15.17 -5.34
CA GLU A 45 -23.90 -14.08 -4.38
C GLU A 45 -22.63 -14.23 -3.55
N GLU A 46 -21.64 -13.38 -3.84
CA GLU A 46 -20.47 -13.21 -2.99
C GLU A 46 -21.01 -12.92 -1.59
N SER A 47 -20.84 -13.87 -0.67
CA SER A 47 -21.66 -13.89 0.53
C SER A 47 -21.26 -12.70 1.40
N ARG A 48 -22.23 -11.82 1.65
CA ARG A 48 -22.04 -10.53 2.35
C ARG A 48 -21.99 -10.75 3.87
N ASP A 49 -21.30 -11.80 4.30
CA ASP A 49 -21.44 -12.46 5.60
C ASP A 49 -20.66 -11.78 6.74
N GLY A 50 -19.96 -10.67 6.44
CA GLY A 50 -19.30 -9.85 7.44
C GLY A 50 -20.30 -9.31 8.48
N VAL A 51 -19.94 -9.39 9.76
CA VAL A 51 -20.78 -8.89 10.86
C VAL A 51 -21.01 -7.39 10.70
N ARG A 52 -22.27 -7.01 10.56
CA ARG A 52 -22.70 -5.63 10.33
C ARG A 52 -22.42 -4.76 11.55
N ASN A 53 -22.00 -3.53 11.29
CA ASN A 53 -21.83 -2.52 12.33
C ASN A 53 -23.17 -1.83 12.64
N GLU A 54 -23.75 -2.14 13.80
CA GLU A 54 -24.97 -1.50 14.31
C GLU A 54 -24.72 -0.06 14.76
N SER A 55 -23.61 0.17 15.50
CA SER A 55 -23.13 1.50 15.87
C SER A 55 -21.67 1.45 16.34
N LEU A 56 -20.86 2.36 15.83
CA LEU A 56 -19.48 2.62 16.26
C LEU A 56 -19.37 4.10 16.65
N GLN A 57 -19.01 4.35 17.91
CA GLN A 57 -18.77 5.70 18.44
C GLN A 57 -17.27 6.01 18.39
N MET A 58 -16.90 7.18 17.86
CA MET A 58 -15.49 7.60 17.75
C MET A 58 -15.31 9.08 18.11
N LYS A 59 -14.12 9.39 18.61
CA LYS A 59 -13.60 10.76 18.72
C LYS A 59 -12.49 10.95 17.70
N VAL A 60 -12.74 11.74 16.67
CA VAL A 60 -11.85 11.98 15.53
C VAL A 60 -10.97 13.20 15.86
N ILE A 61 -9.74 12.96 16.28
CA ILE A 61 -8.81 14.04 16.66
C ILE A 61 -8.31 14.82 15.44
N PRO A 62 -7.98 16.13 15.59
CA PRO A 62 -7.40 16.92 14.52
C PRO A 62 -6.01 16.38 14.16
N ARG A 63 -5.82 15.93 12.91
CA ARG A 63 -4.50 15.50 12.38
C ARG A 63 -3.92 16.48 11.35
N GLY A 64 -4.62 17.59 11.06
CA GLY A 64 -4.17 18.62 10.13
C GLY A 64 -4.11 18.16 8.67
N ASN A 65 -3.81 19.05 7.73
CA ASN A 65 -3.76 18.71 6.31
C ASN A 65 -2.39 18.08 5.90
N PRO A 66 -2.35 16.92 5.22
CA PRO A 66 -1.11 16.23 4.82
C PRO A 66 -0.14 17.08 3.99
N ALA A 67 -0.65 17.84 3.02
CA ALA A 67 0.18 18.66 2.14
C ALA A 67 0.80 19.84 2.90
N THR A 68 0.03 20.48 3.78
CA THR A 68 0.51 21.57 4.66
C THR A 68 1.56 21.06 5.64
N SER A 69 1.31 19.94 6.30
CA SER A 69 2.25 19.34 7.25
C SER A 69 3.52 18.88 6.56
N ARG A 70 3.44 18.19 5.42
CA ARG A 70 4.61 17.82 4.60
C ARG A 70 5.46 19.04 4.23
N ALA A 71 4.84 20.15 3.83
CA ALA A 71 5.56 21.36 3.45
C ALA A 71 6.28 22.02 4.64
N ARG A 72 5.62 22.12 5.81
CA ARG A 72 6.25 22.65 7.03
C ARG A 72 7.39 21.77 7.53
N GLU A 73 7.16 20.46 7.60
CA GLU A 73 8.11 19.44 8.06
C GLU A 73 9.21 19.15 7.01
N GLN A 74 9.19 19.84 5.87
CA GLN A 74 10.10 19.69 4.72
C GLN A 74 10.25 18.26 4.20
N ARG A 75 9.20 17.44 4.33
CA ARG A 75 9.23 16.00 4.03
C ARG A 75 9.05 15.66 2.54
N GLY A 76 9.51 14.47 2.15
CA GLY A 76 9.44 13.97 0.78
C GLY A 76 8.01 13.72 0.29
N ASN A 77 7.23 12.97 1.08
CA ASN A 77 5.86 12.54 0.77
C ASN A 77 4.89 12.89 1.90
N GLU A 78 3.59 12.92 1.62
CA GLU A 78 2.53 13.11 2.62
C GLU A 78 2.42 11.95 3.62
N HIS A 79 2.00 12.23 4.86
CA HIS A 79 1.61 11.23 5.86
C HIS A 79 0.09 11.28 6.04
N THR A 80 -0.56 10.13 6.29
CA THR A 80 -2.02 10.08 6.31
C THR A 80 -2.59 10.78 7.55
N SER A 81 -3.72 11.45 7.35
CA SER A 81 -4.58 12.00 8.41
C SER A 81 -5.81 11.15 8.67
N PHE A 82 -5.87 9.95 8.09
CA PHE A 82 -6.98 9.01 8.30
C PHE A 82 -7.08 8.63 9.77
N GLU A 83 -8.32 8.52 10.26
CA GLU A 83 -8.73 7.70 11.38
C GLU A 83 -9.40 6.44 10.84
N SER A 84 -8.79 5.30 11.14
CA SER A 84 -9.34 3.98 10.86
C SER A 84 -10.56 3.71 11.72
N THR A 85 -11.61 3.18 11.10
CA THR A 85 -12.85 2.78 11.80
C THR A 85 -12.94 1.27 12.00
N GLY A 86 -12.03 0.47 11.44
CA GLY A 86 -12.15 -1.00 11.42
C GLY A 86 -13.36 -1.53 10.64
N LEU A 87 -13.86 -0.76 9.66
CA LEU A 87 -15.02 -1.13 8.83
C LEU A 87 -14.68 -1.19 7.34
N PHE A 88 -15.34 -2.09 6.63
CA PHE A 88 -15.39 -2.14 5.17
C PHE A 88 -16.82 -1.86 4.69
N LEU A 89 -16.98 -1.07 3.62
CA LEU A 89 -18.27 -0.84 2.97
C LEU A 89 -18.27 -1.55 1.62
N TYR A 90 -19.22 -2.46 1.39
CA TYR A 90 -19.41 -3.09 0.09
C TYR A 90 -20.02 -2.09 -0.92
N LYS A 91 -19.80 -2.36 -2.21
CA LYS A 91 -20.42 -1.61 -3.30
C LYS A 91 -21.95 -1.61 -3.16
N GLY A 92 -22.55 -0.42 -3.20
CA GLY A 92 -24.00 -0.23 -3.10
C GLY A 92 -24.58 -0.35 -1.69
N ASP A 93 -23.78 -0.66 -0.67
CA ASP A 93 -24.23 -0.58 0.73
C ASP A 93 -24.19 0.86 1.22
N GLU A 94 -25.16 1.23 2.05
CA GLU A 94 -25.23 2.53 2.71
C GLU A 94 -24.45 2.53 4.04
N ILE A 95 -23.86 3.69 4.36
CA ILE A 95 -23.31 4.02 5.66
C ILE A 95 -23.89 5.36 6.13
N THR A 96 -24.21 5.45 7.42
CA THR A 96 -24.68 6.68 8.08
C THR A 96 -23.63 7.17 9.04
N VAL A 97 -23.30 8.47 9.01
CA VAL A 97 -22.43 9.14 9.98
C VAL A 97 -23.20 10.28 10.63
N GLU A 98 -23.46 10.17 11.93
CA GLU A 98 -23.94 11.28 12.76
C GLU A 98 -22.73 12.06 13.27
N VAL A 99 -22.72 13.39 13.11
CA VAL A 99 -21.67 14.28 13.62
C VAL A 99 -22.22 15.20 14.70
N GLU A 100 -21.54 15.27 15.85
CA GLU A 100 -21.96 16.14 16.97
C GLU A 100 -21.61 17.61 16.70
N GLY A 101 -22.62 18.40 16.35
CA GLY A 101 -22.45 19.81 15.97
C GLY A 101 -21.76 20.00 14.62
N GLU A 102 -21.50 21.23 14.22
CA GLU A 102 -20.88 21.51 12.92
C GLU A 102 -19.36 21.26 12.97
N PRO A 103 -18.79 20.41 12.10
CA PRO A 103 -17.36 20.17 12.04
C PRO A 103 -16.62 21.28 11.26
N GLU A 104 -15.38 21.56 11.63
CA GLU A 104 -14.56 22.54 10.88
C GLU A 104 -14.15 22.01 9.49
N ASN A 105 -13.62 20.78 9.44
CA ASN A 105 -13.13 20.16 8.21
C ASN A 105 -13.03 18.63 8.40
N LEU A 106 -14.18 17.96 8.31
CA LEU A 106 -14.33 16.52 8.50
C LEU A 106 -14.78 15.85 7.19
N GLU A 107 -14.13 14.76 6.81
CA GLU A 107 -14.49 13.95 5.65
C GLU A 107 -14.72 12.48 6.03
N LEU A 108 -15.70 11.86 5.37
CA LEU A 108 -15.80 10.42 5.21
C LEU A 108 -15.03 10.00 3.97
N ARG A 109 -14.22 8.94 4.08
CA ARG A 109 -13.54 8.32 2.94
C ARG A 109 -13.79 6.82 2.91
N VAL A 110 -14.26 6.35 1.76
CA VAL A 110 -14.51 4.93 1.48
C VAL A 110 -13.72 4.53 0.26
N GLY A 111 -12.72 3.68 0.46
CA GLY A 111 -11.78 3.33 -0.60
C GLY A 111 -10.57 2.58 -0.06
N GLN A 112 -9.61 2.33 -0.93
CA GLN A 112 -8.36 1.68 -0.53
C GLN A 112 -7.23 2.05 -1.49
N TRP A 113 -6.13 2.59 -0.97
CA TRP A 113 -4.92 2.79 -1.77
C TRP A 113 -4.18 1.47 -1.99
N GLY A 114 -3.60 1.34 -3.18
CA GLY A 114 -2.83 0.17 -3.61
C GLY A 114 -3.23 -0.30 -5.01
N GLY A 115 -2.36 -1.07 -5.63
CA GLY A 115 -2.69 -1.82 -6.84
C GLY A 115 -3.23 -3.20 -6.48
N TYR A 116 -4.51 -3.46 -6.76
CA TYR A 116 -5.15 -4.75 -6.53
C TYR A 116 -5.66 -5.34 -7.85
N THR A 117 -5.70 -6.68 -7.91
CA THR A 117 -6.11 -7.46 -9.08
C THR A 117 -7.04 -8.60 -8.68
N ASN A 118 -6.70 -9.37 -7.65
CA ASN A 118 -7.46 -10.55 -7.19
C ASN A 118 -8.05 -10.36 -5.78
N THR A 119 -7.90 -9.18 -5.19
CA THR A 119 -8.53 -8.85 -3.90
C THR A 119 -9.98 -8.43 -4.16
N PRO A 120 -11.00 -9.14 -3.61
CA PRO A 120 -12.40 -9.00 -4.02
C PRO A 120 -13.01 -7.67 -3.55
N TYR A 121 -14.10 -7.22 -4.19
CA TYR A 121 -14.89 -6.02 -3.85
C TYR A 121 -14.27 -4.63 -4.04
N ILE A 122 -12.94 -4.49 -4.14
CA ILE A 122 -12.25 -3.20 -4.40
C ILE A 122 -12.07 -2.92 -5.89
N ALA A 123 -11.85 -1.65 -6.23
CA ALA A 123 -11.54 -1.24 -7.60
C ALA A 123 -10.16 -1.76 -8.04
N THR A 124 -10.10 -2.29 -9.26
CA THR A 124 -8.87 -2.83 -9.86
C THR A 124 -8.40 -1.98 -11.05
N GLY A 125 -7.14 -2.16 -11.45
CA GLY A 125 -6.57 -1.59 -12.69
C GLY A 125 -5.92 -0.21 -12.61
N SER A 126 -6.28 0.67 -11.67
CA SER A 126 -5.59 1.96 -11.47
C SER A 126 -5.56 2.41 -10.01
N GLN A 127 -4.42 2.93 -9.54
CA GLN A 127 -4.31 3.54 -8.22
C GLN A 127 -5.20 4.79 -8.07
N SER A 128 -5.52 5.49 -9.15
CA SER A 128 -6.44 6.65 -9.12
C SER A 128 -7.89 6.27 -8.77
N TYR A 129 -8.23 4.98 -8.83
CA TYR A 129 -9.56 4.49 -8.50
C TYR A 129 -9.81 4.30 -7.00
N ALA A 130 -8.74 4.26 -6.19
CA ALA A 130 -8.75 4.01 -4.74
C ALA A 130 -9.94 4.66 -4.02
N PHE A 131 -10.08 5.98 -4.16
CA PHE A 131 -11.13 6.82 -3.55
C PHE A 131 -12.02 7.52 -4.59
N LYS A 132 -12.07 7.04 -5.84
CA LYS A 132 -13.01 7.58 -6.84
C LYS A 132 -14.44 7.40 -6.32
N GLU A 133 -15.22 8.48 -6.34
CA GLU A 133 -16.58 8.54 -5.79
C GLU A 133 -16.66 8.05 -4.32
N GLY A 134 -15.56 8.19 -3.58
CA GLY A 134 -15.37 7.66 -2.23
C GLY A 134 -14.86 8.69 -1.22
N VAL A 135 -15.13 9.98 -1.45
CA VAL A 135 -14.78 11.08 -0.55
C VAL A 135 -16.01 11.99 -0.41
N VAL A 136 -16.43 12.24 0.83
CA VAL A 136 -17.59 13.08 1.16
C VAL A 136 -17.21 14.01 2.32
N LYS A 137 -17.50 15.30 2.18
CA LYS A 137 -17.42 16.24 3.31
C LYS A 137 -18.65 16.04 4.19
N LEU A 138 -18.42 15.95 5.49
CA LEU A 138 -19.48 15.78 6.48
C LEU A 138 -19.89 17.14 7.05
N HIS A 139 -21.19 17.30 7.33
CA HIS A 139 -21.77 18.43 8.07
C HIS A 139 -22.32 17.95 9.43
N GLY A 140 -22.77 18.87 10.27
CA GLY A 140 -23.39 18.51 11.55
C GLY A 140 -24.68 17.71 11.39
N GLY A 141 -24.94 16.78 12.31
CA GLY A 141 -26.07 15.87 12.25
C GLY A 141 -25.87 14.68 11.29
N THR A 142 -26.97 14.22 10.69
CA THR A 142 -27.00 12.98 9.90
C THR A 142 -26.46 13.15 8.49
N ASN A 143 -25.47 12.32 8.12
CA ASN A 143 -24.92 12.21 6.79
C ASN A 143 -25.10 10.76 6.30
N THR A 144 -25.77 10.54 5.17
CA THR A 144 -25.87 9.21 4.52
C THR A 144 -25.03 9.15 3.25
N PHE A 145 -24.38 8.01 3.02
CA PHE A 145 -23.50 7.81 1.87
C PHE A 145 -23.54 6.37 1.36
N THR A 146 -23.53 6.22 0.03
CA THR A 146 -23.44 4.92 -0.67
C THR A 146 -22.42 5.02 -1.79
N ARG A 147 -21.47 4.07 -1.86
CA ARG A 147 -20.46 4.02 -2.92
C ARG A 147 -20.85 3.01 -4.00
N ASN A 148 -21.27 3.51 -5.16
CA ASN A 148 -21.67 2.66 -6.29
C ASN A 148 -20.50 2.22 -7.19
N PHE A 149 -19.33 2.85 -7.07
CA PHE A 149 -18.16 2.52 -7.89
C PHE A 149 -17.54 1.16 -7.50
N SER A 150 -17.03 1.03 -6.28
CA SER A 150 -16.55 -0.22 -5.66
C SER A 150 -16.72 -0.18 -4.14
N GLY A 151 -16.51 -1.31 -3.47
CA GLY A 151 -16.30 -1.32 -2.02
C GLY A 151 -14.98 -0.67 -1.62
N GLY A 152 -14.75 -0.53 -0.32
CA GLY A 152 -13.52 0.03 0.25
C GLY A 152 -13.51 0.06 1.78
N MET A 153 -12.32 0.22 2.35
CA MET A 153 -12.16 0.49 3.78
C MET A 153 -12.73 1.87 4.11
N VAL A 154 -13.29 1.99 5.31
CA VAL A 154 -13.92 3.21 5.82
C VAL A 154 -12.94 3.93 6.73
N TYR A 155 -12.74 5.22 6.45
CA TYR A 155 -11.91 6.13 7.23
C TYR A 155 -12.65 7.44 7.46
N LEU A 156 -12.38 8.09 8.59
CA LEU A 156 -12.71 9.49 8.79
C LEU A 156 -11.44 10.35 8.72
N VAL A 157 -11.57 11.60 8.32
CA VAL A 157 -10.41 12.50 8.19
C VAL A 157 -10.77 13.86 8.76
N ASN A 158 -10.13 14.22 9.87
CA ASN A 158 -10.27 15.54 10.49
C ASN A 158 -9.03 16.39 10.16
N TYR A 159 -9.20 17.28 9.19
CA TYR A 159 -8.16 18.20 8.69
C TYR A 159 -8.06 19.50 9.48
N SER A 160 -8.90 19.72 10.51
CA SER A 160 -8.70 20.84 11.43
C SER A 160 -7.41 20.67 12.24
N THR A 161 -7.00 21.73 12.93
CA THR A 161 -5.80 21.77 13.77
C THR A 161 -6.11 22.06 15.24
N THR A 162 -7.40 22.14 15.59
CA THR A 162 -7.94 22.78 16.79
C THR A 162 -9.03 21.96 17.48
N LYS A 163 -9.95 21.34 16.71
CA LYS A 163 -11.17 20.71 17.22
C LYS A 163 -11.18 19.21 16.96
N ALA A 164 -11.48 18.42 17.99
CA ALA A 164 -11.81 17.01 17.82
C ALA A 164 -13.33 16.87 17.65
N GLU A 165 -13.75 15.99 16.75
CA GLU A 165 -15.16 15.76 16.43
C GLU A 165 -15.63 14.43 17.04
N ASN A 166 -16.83 14.40 17.62
CA ASN A 166 -17.47 13.16 18.06
C ASN A 166 -18.45 12.69 16.97
N VAL A 167 -18.43 11.39 16.68
CA VAL A 167 -19.20 10.80 15.57
C VAL A 167 -19.75 9.43 15.92
N ALA A 168 -20.93 9.12 15.38
CA ALA A 168 -21.51 7.78 15.40
C ALA A 168 -21.66 7.25 13.97
N ILE A 169 -21.09 6.07 13.71
CA ILE A 169 -21.13 5.41 12.40
C ILE A 169 -22.04 4.19 12.47
N LYS A 170 -22.98 4.06 11.53
CA LYS A 170 -23.86 2.89 11.35
C LYS A 170 -23.73 2.35 9.94
N GLY A 171 -23.83 1.04 9.77
CA GLY A 171 -23.57 0.39 8.48
C GLY A 171 -22.08 0.09 8.26
N GLY A 172 -21.78 -0.51 7.10
CA GLY A 172 -20.53 -1.26 6.88
C GLY A 172 -20.50 -2.62 7.59
N VAL A 173 -19.48 -3.42 7.29
CA VAL A 173 -19.13 -4.66 8.01
C VAL A 173 -17.83 -4.48 8.77
N LYS A 174 -17.68 -5.16 9.91
CA LYS A 174 -16.43 -5.21 10.66
C LYS A 174 -15.37 -5.99 9.90
N VAL A 175 -14.12 -5.53 9.99
CA VAL A 175 -12.94 -6.33 9.64
C VAL A 175 -12.19 -6.72 10.92
N PRO A 176 -11.28 -7.71 10.91
CA PRO A 176 -10.40 -7.95 12.05
C PRO A 176 -9.56 -6.70 12.33
N TYR A 177 -9.65 -6.18 13.56
CA TYR A 177 -9.18 -4.84 13.90
C TYR A 177 -8.30 -4.82 15.16
N TYR A 178 -6.99 -4.70 14.94
CA TYR A 178 -6.01 -4.67 16.02
C TYR A 178 -5.64 -3.24 16.41
N VAL A 179 -6.09 -2.78 17.58
CA VAL A 179 -5.62 -1.51 18.18
C VAL A 179 -4.57 -1.82 19.24
N GLN A 180 -3.33 -1.42 18.98
CA GLN A 180 -2.20 -1.73 19.85
C GLN A 180 -2.41 -1.18 21.27
N GLY A 181 -2.13 -2.04 22.27
CA GLY A 181 -2.36 -1.72 23.68
C GLY A 181 -3.83 -1.72 24.13
N LYS A 182 -4.79 -2.07 23.23
CA LYS A 182 -6.21 -2.21 23.56
C LYS A 182 -6.76 -3.59 23.19
N THR A 183 -6.56 -4.03 21.95
CA THR A 183 -6.97 -5.37 21.50
C THR A 183 -5.98 -6.41 22.02
N SER A 184 -6.46 -7.46 22.68
CA SER A 184 -5.60 -8.59 23.07
C SER A 184 -5.30 -9.48 21.86
N ILE A 185 -4.16 -10.19 21.89
CA ILE A 185 -3.78 -11.10 20.80
C ILE A 185 -4.83 -12.17 20.57
N ASP A 186 -5.39 -12.76 21.63
CA ASP A 186 -6.41 -13.81 21.51
C ASP A 186 -7.74 -13.26 20.98
N SER A 187 -8.15 -12.05 21.40
CA SER A 187 -9.34 -11.39 20.82
C SER A 187 -9.17 -11.14 19.33
N PHE A 188 -8.00 -10.66 18.92
CA PHE A 188 -7.71 -10.41 17.52
C PHE A 188 -7.66 -11.71 16.69
N LYS A 189 -7.13 -12.81 17.24
CA LYS A 189 -7.17 -14.12 16.57
C LYS A 189 -8.59 -14.66 16.42
N ASN A 190 -9.47 -14.43 17.40
CA ASN A 190 -10.88 -14.77 17.28
C ASN A 190 -11.57 -13.94 16.18
N GLU A 191 -11.23 -12.65 16.05
CA GLU A 191 -11.70 -11.82 14.94
C GLU A 191 -11.19 -12.29 13.57
N LEU A 192 -9.94 -12.78 13.46
CA LEU A 192 -9.41 -13.34 12.22
C LEU A 192 -10.20 -14.56 11.73
N GLU A 193 -10.64 -15.45 12.63
CA GLU A 193 -11.49 -16.59 12.27
C GLU A 193 -12.94 -16.18 12.02
N GLN A 194 -13.47 -15.22 12.80
CA GLN A 194 -14.86 -14.77 12.69
C GLN A 194 -15.11 -13.88 11.46
N TYR A 195 -14.14 -13.07 11.05
CA TYR A 195 -14.25 -12.08 9.96
C TYR A 195 -13.20 -12.37 8.87
N LYS A 196 -13.23 -13.58 8.31
CA LYS A 196 -12.29 -14.02 7.25
C LYS A 196 -12.74 -13.72 5.82
N ASP A 197 -14.04 -13.43 5.62
CA ASP A 197 -14.64 -13.24 4.29
C ASP A 197 -14.67 -11.76 3.81
N VAL A 198 -13.99 -10.88 4.56
CA VAL A 198 -13.71 -9.48 4.18
C VAL A 198 -12.35 -9.37 3.48
N PRO A 199 -12.10 -8.39 2.59
CA PRO A 199 -10.86 -8.34 1.82
C PRO A 199 -9.60 -7.97 2.63
N PHE A 200 -9.76 -7.33 3.78
CA PHE A 200 -8.67 -6.80 4.60
C PHE A 200 -8.84 -7.05 6.09
N MET A 201 -7.73 -6.93 6.81
CA MET A 201 -7.63 -6.70 8.25
C MET A 201 -6.85 -5.40 8.47
N GLU A 202 -7.04 -4.75 9.61
CA GLU A 202 -6.44 -3.43 9.87
C GLU A 202 -5.82 -3.31 11.26
N PHE A 203 -4.60 -2.78 11.32
CA PHE A 203 -3.83 -2.62 12.56
C PHE A 203 -3.51 -1.15 12.80
N VAL A 204 -3.63 -0.69 14.04
CA VAL A 204 -3.58 0.73 14.38
C VAL A 204 -2.82 0.99 15.68
N ASN A 205 -1.96 2.00 15.65
CA ASN A 205 -1.46 2.69 16.83
C ASN A 205 -1.41 4.21 16.59
N ASN A 206 -0.70 4.95 17.45
CA ASN A 206 -0.62 6.41 17.36
C ASN A 206 0.18 6.90 16.14
N ASP A 207 1.17 6.13 15.71
CA ASP A 207 2.17 6.48 14.70
C ASP A 207 1.87 5.88 13.31
N ALA A 208 1.12 4.78 13.25
CA ALA A 208 0.88 4.00 12.05
C ALA A 208 -0.54 3.43 11.93
N ILE A 209 -0.96 3.23 10.66
CA ILE A 209 -2.04 2.33 10.26
C ILE A 209 -1.43 1.29 9.32
N ALA A 210 -1.86 0.04 9.40
CA ALA A 210 -1.51 -0.99 8.43
C ALA A 210 -2.78 -1.71 7.94
N THR A 211 -3.08 -1.62 6.64
CA THR A 211 -4.24 -2.29 6.02
C THR A 211 -3.74 -3.43 5.14
N ILE A 212 -3.92 -4.65 5.62
CA ILE A 212 -3.30 -5.87 5.09
C ILE A 212 -4.37 -6.78 4.50
N ARG A 213 -4.08 -7.48 3.40
CA ARG A 213 -5.01 -8.44 2.79
C ARG A 213 -5.29 -9.61 3.74
N ILE A 214 -6.56 -10.01 3.85
CA ILE A 214 -6.98 -11.04 4.82
C ILE A 214 -6.27 -12.38 4.63
N ASP A 215 -5.86 -12.70 3.39
CA ASP A 215 -5.16 -13.94 3.01
C ASP A 215 -3.73 -14.05 3.61
N ARG A 216 -3.29 -13.09 4.40
CA ARG A 216 -2.07 -13.15 5.22
C ARG A 216 -2.32 -13.53 6.69
N ALA A 217 -3.58 -13.58 7.14
CA ALA A 217 -3.97 -13.96 8.50
C ALA A 217 -3.38 -15.33 8.90
N LYS A 218 -3.77 -16.37 8.18
CA LYS A 218 -3.36 -17.77 8.41
C LYS A 218 -1.87 -18.02 8.23
N ASP A 219 -1.24 -17.34 7.28
CA ASP A 219 0.20 -17.49 7.03
C ASP A 219 1.05 -16.90 8.16
N ILE A 220 0.57 -15.88 8.87
CA ILE A 220 1.42 -14.99 9.69
C ILE A 220 0.77 -14.64 11.04
N PHE A 221 -0.38 -13.97 11.02
CA PHE A 221 -0.92 -13.27 12.19
C PHE A 221 -1.68 -14.19 13.16
N GLU A 222 -2.23 -15.32 12.69
CA GLU A 222 -2.79 -16.36 13.54
C GLU A 222 -1.73 -17.09 14.39
N LYS A 223 -0.47 -17.11 13.94
CA LYS A 223 0.60 -17.97 14.50
C LYS A 223 1.28 -17.45 15.76
N GLY A 224 1.00 -16.21 16.19
CA GLY A 224 1.69 -15.60 17.32
C GLY A 224 1.15 -14.23 17.71
N ASN A 225 2.01 -13.37 18.26
CA ASN A 225 1.75 -11.97 18.54
C ASN A 225 2.27 -11.04 17.43
N GLN A 226 2.40 -11.55 16.21
CA GLN A 226 3.15 -10.91 15.12
C GLN A 226 2.55 -9.55 14.69
N VAL A 227 1.25 -9.34 14.93
CA VAL A 227 0.57 -8.06 14.74
C VAL A 227 1.13 -6.95 15.65
N ASP A 228 1.38 -7.27 16.94
CA ASP A 228 1.93 -6.33 17.91
C ASP A 228 3.42 -6.08 17.66
N VAL A 229 4.17 -7.12 17.28
CA VAL A 229 5.57 -7.02 16.85
C VAL A 229 5.69 -6.09 15.63
N PHE A 230 4.81 -6.24 14.64
CA PHE A 230 4.81 -5.38 13.46
C PHE A 230 4.43 -3.93 13.78
N MET A 231 3.38 -3.69 14.57
CA MET A 231 2.97 -2.33 14.93
C MET A 231 3.98 -1.61 15.84
N SER A 232 4.58 -2.33 16.80
CA SER A 232 5.73 -1.86 17.58
C SER A 232 6.92 -1.50 16.69
N SER A 233 7.16 -2.30 15.64
CA SER A 233 8.22 -2.01 14.67
C SER A 233 7.93 -0.71 13.92
N LEU A 234 6.71 -0.52 13.40
CA LEU A 234 6.33 0.71 12.70
C LEU A 234 6.43 1.96 13.61
N ALA A 235 6.01 1.88 14.87
CA ALA A 235 6.17 2.98 15.82
C ALA A 235 7.65 3.32 16.08
N LYS A 236 8.52 2.30 16.22
CA LYS A 236 9.97 2.51 16.36
C LYS A 236 10.59 3.11 15.10
N ILE A 237 10.16 2.71 13.89
CA ILE A 237 10.56 3.35 12.63
C ILE A 237 10.17 4.83 12.66
N VAL A 238 8.90 5.17 12.91
CA VAL A 238 8.43 6.57 12.95
C VAL A 238 9.23 7.41 13.95
N LYS A 239 9.45 6.90 15.17
CA LYS A 239 10.26 7.60 16.18
C LYS A 239 11.69 7.88 15.71
N LEU A 240 12.36 6.89 15.11
CA LEU A 240 13.74 7.04 14.65
C LEU A 240 13.85 7.96 13.43
N GLN A 241 12.90 7.89 12.50
CA GLN A 241 12.88 8.76 11.33
C GLN A 241 12.49 10.20 11.64
N ASN A 242 11.58 10.42 12.61
CA ASN A 242 11.36 11.74 13.21
C ASN A 242 12.68 12.28 13.78
N GLY A 243 13.42 11.47 14.55
CA GLY A 243 14.74 11.85 15.09
C GLY A 243 15.75 12.24 14.02
N ALA A 244 15.89 11.44 12.95
CA ALA A 244 16.75 11.76 11.81
C ALA A 244 16.32 13.05 11.07
N ALA A 245 15.03 13.36 11.04
CA ALA A 245 14.49 14.57 10.45
C ALA A 245 14.58 15.82 11.35
N GLY A 246 14.99 15.69 12.62
CA GLY A 246 14.91 16.77 13.60
C GLY A 246 13.47 17.13 14.01
N LEU A 247 12.54 16.16 13.92
CA LEU A 247 11.12 16.34 14.20
C LEU A 247 10.72 15.72 15.55
N SER A 248 9.83 16.40 16.28
CA SER A 248 9.25 15.96 17.55
C SER A 248 7.77 16.34 17.65
N TYR A 249 6.96 15.50 18.29
CA TYR A 249 5.55 15.82 18.58
C TYR A 249 5.40 16.97 19.58
N ASP A 250 6.37 17.15 20.48
CA ASP A 250 6.42 18.25 21.45
C ASP A 250 7.14 19.51 20.90
N GLY A 251 7.67 19.43 19.67
CA GLY A 251 8.44 20.51 19.05
C GLY A 251 7.59 21.68 18.56
N GLN A 252 8.23 22.84 18.38
CA GLN A 252 7.59 24.07 17.90
C GLN A 252 8.15 24.57 16.56
N GLY A 253 7.32 25.20 15.73
CA GLY A 253 7.76 25.74 14.45
C GLY A 253 8.24 24.66 13.48
N ALA A 254 9.54 24.67 13.14
CA ALA A 254 10.15 23.78 12.15
C ALA A 254 10.37 22.33 12.64
N GLU A 255 10.63 22.15 13.94
CA GLU A 255 10.79 20.82 14.58
C GLU A 255 9.44 20.15 14.89
N ARG A 256 8.30 20.85 14.70
CA ARG A 256 6.96 20.31 15.03
C ARG A 256 6.52 19.21 14.05
N LYS A 257 6.38 17.99 14.55
CA LYS A 257 5.67 16.88 13.90
C LYS A 257 4.18 16.94 14.22
N ASP A 258 3.33 16.97 13.19
CA ASP A 258 1.88 16.74 13.36
C ASP A 258 1.58 15.26 13.56
N LEU A 259 0.42 14.97 14.18
CA LEU A 259 -0.06 13.62 14.52
C LEU A 259 -0.47 12.76 13.31
N GLN A 260 0.04 13.07 12.11
CA GLN A 260 -0.16 12.28 10.90
C GLN A 260 0.71 11.01 10.93
N ARG A 261 0.11 9.92 10.45
CA ARG A 261 0.64 8.56 10.53
C ARG A 261 1.29 8.11 9.24
N ILE A 262 2.21 7.15 9.32
CA ILE A 262 2.54 6.33 8.15
C ILE A 262 1.39 5.34 7.92
N HIS A 263 0.99 5.13 6.66
CA HIS A 263 0.02 4.10 6.30
C HIS A 263 0.74 3.01 5.54
N VAL A 264 0.74 1.78 6.03
CA VAL A 264 1.28 0.62 5.30
C VAL A 264 0.13 -0.12 4.60
N MET A 265 0.30 -0.38 3.32
CA MET A 265 -0.64 -1.15 2.50
C MET A 265 0.02 -2.43 2.00
N ASN A 266 -0.76 -3.48 1.78
CA ASN A 266 -0.29 -4.73 1.15
C ASN A 266 -0.91 -4.92 -0.25
N PRO A 267 -0.52 -4.12 -1.27
CA PRO A 267 -1.02 -4.25 -2.63
C PRO A 267 -0.42 -5.45 -3.37
N GLU A 268 -1.08 -5.90 -4.43
CA GLU A 268 -0.59 -6.94 -5.33
C GLU A 268 0.41 -6.39 -6.37
N TRP A 269 0.30 -5.10 -6.73
CA TRP A 269 1.22 -4.44 -7.70
C TRP A 269 1.45 -2.94 -7.41
N GLY A 270 2.48 -2.39 -8.05
CA GLY A 270 3.05 -1.07 -7.79
C GLY A 270 4.47 -0.93 -8.36
N ALA A 271 5.26 0.03 -7.87
CA ALA A 271 6.53 0.44 -8.50
C ALA A 271 7.75 -0.47 -8.21
N GLY A 272 7.71 -1.29 -7.16
CA GLY A 272 8.81 -2.15 -6.71
C GLY A 272 8.33 -3.07 -5.59
N GLN A 273 9.15 -4.03 -5.12
CA GLN A 273 8.75 -4.96 -4.05
C GLN A 273 8.25 -4.23 -2.79
N LEU A 274 8.84 -3.07 -2.54
CA LEU A 274 8.37 -2.04 -1.63
C LEU A 274 8.32 -0.72 -2.42
N PHE A 275 7.52 0.25 -1.97
CA PHE A 275 7.55 1.61 -2.49
C PHE A 275 6.92 2.60 -1.50
N ALA A 276 7.35 3.86 -1.52
CA ALA A 276 6.71 4.96 -0.80
C ALA A 276 6.11 5.99 -1.77
N THR A 277 4.95 6.55 -1.40
CA THR A 277 4.32 7.66 -2.11
C THR A 277 3.57 8.56 -1.13
N ASN A 278 2.86 9.57 -1.62
CA ASN A 278 2.01 10.41 -0.79
C ASN A 278 0.97 9.57 -0.04
N ASN A 279 0.94 9.74 1.28
CA ASN A 279 0.04 9.15 2.27
C ASN A 279 0.28 7.67 2.63
N PHE A 280 0.99 6.86 1.82
CA PHE A 280 1.21 5.45 2.15
C PHE A 280 2.52 4.84 1.61
N ILE A 281 2.92 3.73 2.24
CA ILE A 281 4.00 2.82 1.87
C ILE A 281 3.37 1.50 1.45
N GLY A 282 3.74 0.97 0.28
CA GLY A 282 3.28 -0.33 -0.22
C GLY A 282 4.29 -1.45 0.05
N ILE A 283 3.79 -2.61 0.50
CA ILE A 283 4.54 -3.87 0.63
C ILE A 283 3.91 -4.89 -0.32
N HIS A 284 4.58 -5.25 -1.41
CA HIS A 284 3.99 -6.09 -2.46
C HIS A 284 3.73 -7.54 -2.04
N SER A 285 2.47 -7.96 -2.20
CA SER A 285 1.98 -9.30 -1.90
C SER A 285 2.21 -10.34 -2.99
N ALA A 286 2.57 -9.91 -4.21
CA ALA A 286 2.92 -10.78 -5.35
C ALA A 286 4.35 -11.37 -5.25
N THR A 287 5.08 -11.11 -4.16
CA THR A 287 6.40 -11.70 -3.88
C THR A 287 6.39 -12.33 -2.48
N THR A 288 7.52 -12.88 -2.02
CA THR A 288 7.69 -13.33 -0.62
C THR A 288 7.99 -12.18 0.34
N LYS A 289 8.25 -10.97 -0.17
CA LYS A 289 8.82 -9.87 0.63
C LYS A 289 7.87 -9.40 1.74
N ASP A 290 6.57 -9.50 1.52
CA ASP A 290 5.56 -9.19 2.53
C ASP A 290 5.63 -10.16 3.71
N ARG A 291 5.67 -11.46 3.46
CA ARG A 291 5.85 -12.51 4.47
C ARG A 291 7.17 -12.36 5.23
N GLU A 292 8.26 -12.03 4.53
CA GLU A 292 9.57 -11.78 5.16
C GLU A 292 9.53 -10.60 6.14
N ILE A 293 8.92 -9.48 5.75
CA ILE A 293 8.79 -8.30 6.62
C ILE A 293 7.85 -8.58 7.78
N PHE A 294 6.65 -9.08 7.49
CA PHE A 294 5.65 -9.33 8.52
C PHE A 294 6.08 -10.40 9.52
N SER A 295 6.99 -11.33 9.17
CA SER A 295 7.48 -12.38 10.08
C SER A 295 8.76 -12.01 10.85
N LYS A 296 9.26 -10.77 10.76
CA LYS A 296 10.43 -10.31 11.53
C LYS A 296 10.08 -10.07 13.00
N GLY A 297 11.00 -10.46 13.89
CA GLY A 297 10.98 -10.09 15.31
C GLY A 297 11.52 -8.68 15.56
N LEU A 298 11.21 -8.11 16.74
CA LEU A 298 11.61 -6.74 17.11
C LEU A 298 13.13 -6.49 17.12
N ASP A 299 13.93 -7.52 17.30
CA ASP A 299 15.40 -7.43 17.30
C ASP A 299 16.01 -7.36 15.88
N SER A 300 15.18 -7.38 14.83
CA SER A 300 15.61 -7.35 13.42
C SER A 300 14.96 -6.19 12.66
N THR A 301 15.78 -5.37 12.00
CA THR A 301 15.30 -4.38 11.02
C THR A 301 15.10 -5.01 9.64
N ASP A 302 14.19 -4.46 8.83
CA ASP A 302 14.22 -4.65 7.38
C ASP A 302 14.73 -3.37 6.71
N TRP A 303 15.85 -3.45 5.98
CA TRP A 303 16.42 -2.28 5.30
C TRP A 303 15.43 -1.64 4.33
N GLY A 304 14.64 -2.45 3.61
CA GLY A 304 13.66 -1.95 2.67
C GLY A 304 12.58 -1.11 3.34
N MET A 305 12.04 -1.57 4.47
CA MET A 305 11.07 -0.78 5.26
C MET A 305 11.68 0.51 5.81
N LEU A 306 12.95 0.50 6.23
CA LEU A 306 13.64 1.70 6.68
C LEU A 306 13.87 2.70 5.53
N HIS A 307 14.23 2.20 4.35
CA HIS A 307 14.46 2.96 3.12
C HIS A 307 13.16 3.58 2.59
N GLU A 308 12.09 2.80 2.40
CA GLU A 308 10.79 3.35 1.98
C GLU A 308 10.22 4.35 2.99
N SER A 309 10.35 4.07 4.29
CA SER A 309 9.95 5.04 5.30
C SER A 309 10.79 6.31 5.19
N GLY A 310 12.10 6.19 4.93
CA GLY A 310 13.01 7.30 4.67
C GLY A 310 12.54 8.22 3.53
N HIS A 311 12.05 7.69 2.41
CA HIS A 311 11.47 8.50 1.32
C HIS A 311 10.31 9.38 1.79
N THR A 312 9.56 8.97 2.83
CA THR A 312 8.48 9.80 3.39
C THR A 312 8.97 10.99 4.23
N TYR A 313 10.24 10.98 4.67
CA TYR A 313 10.88 12.08 5.40
C TYR A 313 11.85 12.88 4.54
N GLN A 314 12.37 12.28 3.47
CA GLN A 314 13.47 12.79 2.64
C GLN A 314 13.26 14.24 2.17
N ASN A 315 14.10 15.15 2.68
CA ASN A 315 13.94 16.57 2.43
C ASN A 315 14.48 16.96 1.05
N LYS A 316 13.62 17.61 0.26
CA LYS A 316 13.88 17.95 -1.15
C LYS A 316 14.96 19.01 -1.33
N MET A 317 15.31 19.77 -0.29
CA MET A 317 16.32 20.83 -0.35
C MET A 317 17.74 20.32 -0.60
N TYR A 318 18.02 19.04 -0.32
CA TYR A 318 19.28 18.36 -0.66
C TYR A 318 19.08 17.23 -1.70
N GLN A 319 17.97 17.24 -2.43
CA GLN A 319 17.74 16.34 -3.58
C GLN A 319 18.10 17.04 -4.90
N TRP A 320 19.40 17.24 -5.14
CA TRP A 320 19.86 17.53 -6.52
C TRP A 320 19.84 16.26 -7.37
N ARG A 321 20.32 16.37 -8.62
CA ARG A 321 20.36 15.27 -9.60
C ARG A 321 20.88 13.97 -8.98
N ASN A 322 20.15 12.88 -9.23
CA ASN A 322 20.45 11.51 -8.80
C ASN A 322 20.53 11.27 -7.27
N MET A 323 20.14 12.23 -6.41
CA MET A 323 20.20 12.05 -4.96
C MET A 323 19.00 11.32 -4.33
N THR A 324 17.94 11.03 -5.09
CA THR A 324 16.72 10.36 -4.58
C THR A 324 17.04 9.03 -3.88
N GLU A 325 17.89 8.22 -4.49
CA GLU A 325 18.28 6.91 -3.96
C GLU A 325 19.54 6.96 -3.06
N VAL A 326 20.09 8.16 -2.86
CA VAL A 326 21.25 8.41 -1.96
C VAL A 326 20.76 8.89 -0.61
N THR A 327 20.10 10.06 -0.57
CA THR A 327 19.82 10.79 0.68
C THR A 327 18.69 10.18 1.51
N VAL A 328 17.87 9.31 0.88
CA VAL A 328 16.96 8.40 1.59
C VAL A 328 17.70 7.49 2.58
N ASN A 329 18.95 7.12 2.28
CA ASN A 329 19.69 6.20 3.13
C ASN A 329 20.32 6.88 4.36
N ILE A 330 20.32 8.22 4.45
CA ILE A 330 20.66 8.93 5.70
C ILE A 330 19.68 8.53 6.80
N TYR A 331 18.39 8.59 6.45
CA TYR A 331 17.26 8.14 7.27
C TYR A 331 17.34 6.64 7.58
N ALA A 332 17.55 5.81 6.55
CA ALA A 332 17.58 4.36 6.72
C ALA A 332 18.78 3.86 7.55
N ASP A 333 19.98 4.41 7.32
CA ASP A 333 21.18 4.02 8.07
C ASP A 333 21.13 4.52 9.52
N TYR A 334 20.71 5.77 9.75
CA TYR A 334 20.47 6.27 11.11
C TYR A 334 19.46 5.40 11.87
N ALA A 335 18.31 5.10 11.26
CA ALA A 335 17.28 4.29 11.89
C ALA A 335 17.77 2.84 12.14
N GLN A 336 18.58 2.26 11.25
CA GLN A 336 19.18 0.95 11.49
C GLN A 336 20.20 1.01 12.64
N LYS A 337 21.13 1.97 12.58
CA LYS A 337 22.20 2.19 13.55
C LYS A 337 21.67 2.36 14.98
N MET A 338 20.60 3.14 15.14
CA MET A 338 19.94 3.39 16.42
C MET A 338 18.99 2.24 16.86
N TRP A 339 18.76 1.24 16.01
CA TRP A 339 17.99 0.04 16.34
C TRP A 339 18.88 -1.13 16.73
N SER A 340 20.00 -1.32 16.04
CA SER A 340 20.98 -2.39 16.26
C SER A 340 21.60 -2.32 17.65
N ALA A 341 21.66 -3.44 18.36
CA ALA A 341 22.22 -3.51 19.72
C ALA A 341 23.73 -3.19 19.78
N ASP A 342 24.45 -3.41 18.67
CA ASP A 342 25.88 -3.07 18.52
C ASP A 342 26.12 -1.66 17.98
N GLY A 343 25.06 -0.89 17.73
CA GLY A 343 25.16 0.46 17.15
C GLY A 343 25.68 0.48 15.71
N THR A 344 25.52 -0.60 14.93
CA THR A 344 25.94 -0.64 13.52
C THR A 344 24.79 -0.41 12.54
N GLY A 345 25.00 0.50 11.60
CA GLY A 345 24.23 0.63 10.37
C GLY A 345 24.85 -0.16 9.21
N ARG A 346 24.18 -0.23 8.07
CA ARG A 346 24.68 -0.86 6.83
C ARG A 346 25.98 -0.22 6.35
N TYR A 347 26.18 1.06 6.66
CA TYR A 347 27.43 1.76 6.41
C TYR A 347 28.57 1.37 7.36
N ASP A 348 28.27 1.27 8.65
CA ASP A 348 29.25 0.97 9.71
C ASP A 348 29.59 -0.51 9.85
N ALA A 349 28.81 -1.42 9.25
CA ALA A 349 29.03 -2.85 9.27
C ALA A 349 30.29 -3.26 8.47
N VAL A 350 31.47 -3.12 9.10
CA VAL A 350 32.80 -3.35 8.50
C VAL A 350 32.99 -4.77 7.95
N ASN A 351 32.24 -5.76 8.45
CA ASN A 351 32.45 -7.19 8.19
C ASN A 351 31.24 -7.93 7.57
N VAL A 352 30.17 -7.25 7.15
CA VAL A 352 29.16 -7.91 6.30
C VAL A 352 29.61 -7.90 4.83
N LYS A 353 29.26 -8.94 4.06
CA LYS A 353 29.61 -9.05 2.63
C LYS A 353 29.19 -7.85 1.75
N ASN A 354 28.33 -6.98 2.27
CA ASN A 354 27.73 -5.83 1.59
C ASN A 354 28.05 -4.47 2.27
N GLY A 355 29.10 -4.38 3.08
CA GLY A 355 29.45 -3.15 3.82
C GLY A 355 29.88 -1.99 2.90
N SER A 356 29.26 -0.82 3.07
CA SER A 356 29.33 0.30 2.10
C SER A 356 30.65 1.05 2.03
N ARG A 357 31.51 0.97 3.05
CA ARG A 357 32.81 1.69 3.09
C ARG A 357 33.73 1.36 1.90
N ALA A 358 33.60 0.18 1.32
CA ALA A 358 34.34 -0.20 0.11
C ALA A 358 33.96 0.65 -1.11
N SER A 359 32.67 1.01 -1.27
CA SER A 359 32.18 1.87 -2.35
C SER A 359 32.72 3.29 -2.23
N VAL A 360 32.76 3.82 -1.00
CA VAL A 360 33.35 5.13 -0.68
C VAL A 360 34.84 5.17 -0.96
N GLN A 361 35.57 4.11 -0.60
CA GLN A 361 36.99 4.01 -0.93
C GLN A 361 37.24 3.96 -2.45
N LYS A 362 36.36 3.33 -3.24
CA LYS A 362 36.44 3.37 -4.71
C LYS A 362 36.24 4.80 -5.24
N TYR A 363 35.28 5.55 -4.70
CA TYR A 363 35.04 6.94 -5.10
C TYR A 363 36.29 7.81 -4.92
N PHE A 364 36.91 7.78 -3.73
CA PHE A 364 38.14 8.55 -3.48
C PHE A 364 39.32 8.09 -4.35
N LYS A 365 39.47 6.78 -4.60
CA LYS A 365 40.50 6.28 -5.52
C LYS A 365 40.31 6.79 -6.96
N LYS A 366 39.07 6.89 -7.44
CA LYS A 366 38.79 7.48 -8.75
C LYS A 366 39.11 8.97 -8.78
N LEU A 367 38.72 9.71 -7.74
CA LEU A 367 39.04 11.14 -7.58
C LEU A 367 40.55 11.42 -7.51
N GLU A 368 41.32 10.52 -6.88
CA GLU A 368 42.78 10.56 -6.87
C GLU A 368 43.39 10.34 -8.27
N THR A 369 42.84 9.40 -9.05
CA THR A 369 43.30 9.14 -10.43
C THR A 369 42.79 10.13 -11.47
N ASP A 370 41.64 10.76 -11.22
CA ASP A 370 40.94 11.68 -12.12
C ASP A 370 40.29 12.80 -11.29
N PRO A 371 40.94 13.97 -11.14
CA PRO A 371 40.42 15.09 -10.38
C PRO A 371 39.11 15.70 -10.92
N THR A 372 38.63 15.26 -12.09
CA THR A 372 37.30 15.65 -12.62
C THR A 372 36.17 14.73 -12.16
N TRP A 373 36.50 13.64 -11.44
CA TRP A 373 35.52 12.75 -10.85
C TRP A 373 34.64 13.49 -9.83
N ASN A 374 33.33 13.27 -9.89
CA ASN A 374 32.36 13.99 -9.06
C ASN A 374 31.09 13.15 -8.88
N PHE A 375 30.11 13.69 -8.15
CA PHE A 375 28.86 12.99 -7.84
C PHE A 375 28.03 12.65 -9.08
N ASP A 376 27.94 13.55 -10.06
CA ASP A 376 27.24 13.29 -11.32
C ASP A 376 27.88 12.08 -12.02
N ARG A 377 29.21 12.10 -12.19
CA ARG A 377 29.97 11.00 -12.83
C ARG A 377 29.85 9.67 -12.08
N GLU A 378 30.02 9.65 -10.76
CA GLU A 378 29.81 8.43 -9.95
C GLU A 378 28.39 7.88 -10.13
N SER A 379 27.38 8.75 -10.19
CA SER A 379 25.98 8.35 -10.36
C SER A 379 25.57 7.91 -11.78
N THR A 380 26.35 8.26 -12.81
CA THR A 380 26.07 7.85 -14.21
C THR A 380 26.99 6.76 -14.73
N GLU A 381 28.20 6.63 -14.19
CA GLU A 381 29.23 5.69 -14.68
C GLU A 381 29.34 4.43 -13.80
N THR A 382 28.50 4.27 -12.76
CA THR A 382 28.65 3.21 -11.76
C THR A 382 27.31 2.70 -11.19
N ASN A 383 27.32 1.46 -10.68
CA ASN A 383 26.13 0.77 -10.18
C ASN A 383 25.98 0.77 -8.64
N ASP A 384 27.01 1.14 -7.85
CA ASP A 384 26.96 1.16 -6.38
C ASP A 384 26.97 2.57 -5.75
N TYR A 385 26.86 3.62 -6.59
CA TYR A 385 26.98 5.03 -6.22
C TYR A 385 26.13 5.45 -5.02
N HIS A 386 24.93 4.87 -4.86
CA HIS A 386 24.04 5.12 -3.73
C HIS A 386 24.75 5.04 -2.38
N PHE A 387 25.66 4.06 -2.23
CA PHE A 387 26.41 3.82 -1.01
C PHE A 387 27.76 4.54 -0.99
N ALA A 388 28.37 4.81 -2.15
CA ALA A 388 29.57 5.63 -2.25
C ALA A 388 29.30 7.10 -1.89
N LEU A 389 28.19 7.66 -2.39
CA LEU A 389 27.79 9.04 -2.17
C LEU A 389 27.10 9.24 -0.81
N LEU A 390 26.40 8.23 -0.29
CA LEU A 390 25.87 8.28 1.08
C LEU A 390 26.98 8.54 2.10
N GLY A 391 28.16 7.94 1.92
CA GLY A 391 29.30 8.12 2.82
C GLY A 391 29.95 9.51 2.81
N MET A 392 29.42 10.46 2.02
CA MET A 392 29.78 11.88 2.05
C MET A 392 28.84 12.72 2.94
N PHE A 393 27.76 12.12 3.44
CA PHE A 393 26.83 12.68 4.42
C PHE A 393 27.11 12.11 5.82
#